data_AF-A0A9D1MM77-F1
#
_entry.id   AF-A0A9D1MM77-F1
#
_cell.length_a   1.000
_cell.length_b   1.000
_cell.length_c   1.000
_cell.angle_alpha   90.00
_cell.angle_beta   90.00
_cell.angle_gamma   90.00
#
_symmetry.space_group_name_H-M   'P 1'
#
loop_
_entity.id
_entity.type
_entity.pdbx_description
1 polymer ?
#
loop_
_entity_poly.entity_id
_entity_poly.type
_entity_poly.pdbx_seq_one_letter_code
_entity_poly.pdbx_strand_id
1 'polypeptide(L)'
;MYKHFFKPLFDFLLSLLAIIILSPFFLLFTLIVAIAMKGDPFFVQERAGKKGKPFKLIKYRSMTNKRDKDGNLLPNEQRITKFGKLLRKLSLDELPQIFNIFFGQMSIVGPRPLHMKYNERYNYVQKKRLDVRPGLTGYAQVHGRNAISWEEKFDKDVFYVDNLSFRLDVKIFFDTIISVLKKQGIDKEGLVGTEDFLGTRPNIELKEVSLEDMDVMLKWRNDENVFRYLGGGYHPIDADKMREILNAMIKENDLNTAKRYIICYNDVKVGFIGLYCLDSADHVAELDVYLGEQEYRGRGLATQACLQLEDIARKYRIEKIRLKVVSENIAAVKMYNSLGYIKTDTHVGERTIDNKAVDVDYMEKVL
;
A
#
# COMPACT_ATOMS: atom_id res chain seq x y z
N MET A 1 -17.18 -2.77 -18.60
CA MET A 1 -16.95 -3.46 -19.89
C MET A 1 -15.47 -3.49 -20.30
N TYR A 2 -14.78 -2.33 -20.42
CA TYR A 2 -13.38 -2.28 -20.87
C TYR A 2 -12.40 -3.15 -20.07
N LYS A 3 -12.32 -2.94 -18.74
CA LYS A 3 -11.42 -3.63 -17.81
C LYS A 3 -11.48 -5.16 -17.89
N HIS A 4 -12.68 -5.70 -18.12
CA HIS A 4 -12.95 -7.13 -17.99
C HIS A 4 -12.94 -7.88 -19.33
N PHE A 5 -13.25 -7.20 -20.43
CA PHE A 5 -13.41 -7.84 -21.74
C PHE A 5 -12.45 -7.26 -22.79
N PHE A 6 -12.60 -5.97 -23.12
CA PHE A 6 -11.83 -5.36 -24.21
C PHE A 6 -10.33 -5.26 -23.93
N LYS A 7 -9.93 -4.90 -22.71
CA LYS A 7 -8.51 -4.80 -22.35
C LYS A 7 -7.78 -6.15 -22.52
N PRO A 8 -8.25 -7.27 -21.92
CA PRO A 8 -7.69 -8.59 -22.19
C PRO A 8 -7.64 -8.98 -23.67
N LEU A 9 -8.68 -8.66 -24.44
CA LEU A 9 -8.73 -8.96 -25.87
C LEU A 9 -7.67 -8.17 -26.65
N PHE A 10 -7.54 -6.86 -26.40
CA PHE A 10 -6.51 -6.04 -27.03
C PHE A 10 -5.11 -6.45 -26.62
N ASP A 11 -4.87 -6.75 -25.34
CA ASP A 11 -3.59 -7.28 -24.85
C ASP A 11 -3.20 -8.55 -25.63
N PHE A 12 -4.14 -9.48 -25.81
CA PHE A 12 -3.92 -10.71 -26.57
C PHE A 12 -3.65 -10.45 -28.06
N LEU A 13 -4.51 -9.68 -28.74
CA LEU A 13 -4.37 -9.42 -30.18
C LEU A 13 -3.08 -8.66 -30.51
N LEU A 14 -2.74 -7.64 -29.72
CA LEU A 14 -1.53 -6.85 -29.92
C LEU A 14 -0.27 -7.64 -29.58
N SER A 15 -0.28 -8.47 -28.54
CA SER A 15 0.87 -9.33 -28.23
C SER A 15 1.06 -10.44 -29.27
N LEU A 16 -0.01 -11.05 -29.76
CA LEU A 16 0.05 -12.03 -30.85
C LEU A 16 0.63 -11.39 -32.13
N LEU A 17 0.14 -10.21 -32.52
CA LEU A 17 0.65 -9.49 -33.66
C LEU A 17 2.13 -9.13 -33.49
N ALA A 18 2.52 -8.64 -32.31
CA ALA A 18 3.91 -8.34 -32.00
C ALA A 18 4.81 -9.58 -32.06
N ILE A 19 4.35 -10.74 -31.57
CA ILE A 19 5.10 -12.00 -31.64
C ILE A 19 5.31 -12.40 -33.11
N ILE A 20 4.27 -12.34 -33.95
CA ILE A 20 4.37 -12.71 -35.37
C ILE A 20 5.37 -11.80 -36.09
N ILE A 21 5.20 -10.48 -35.96
CA ILE A 21 6.05 -9.49 -36.64
C ILE A 21 7.51 -9.57 -36.15
N LEU A 22 7.71 -9.73 -34.83
CA LEU A 22 9.05 -9.75 -34.23
C LEU A 22 9.66 -11.16 -34.18
N SER A 23 8.97 -12.22 -34.63
CA SER A 23 9.47 -13.59 -34.55
C SER A 23 10.88 -13.80 -35.13
N PRO A 24 11.25 -13.28 -36.34
CA PRO A 24 12.62 -13.44 -36.84
C PRO A 24 13.63 -12.69 -35.96
N PHE A 25 13.25 -11.53 -35.44
CA PHE A 25 14.06 -10.76 -34.51
C PHE A 25 14.27 -11.51 -33.18
N PHE A 26 13.20 -12.10 -32.61
CA PHE A 26 13.28 -12.89 -31.38
C PHE A 26 14.24 -14.08 -31.53
N LEU A 27 14.18 -14.81 -32.64
CA LEU A 27 15.07 -15.94 -32.89
C LEU A 27 16.54 -15.50 -32.95
N LEU A 28 16.84 -14.51 -33.79
CA LEU A 28 18.20 -13.97 -33.94
C LEU A 28 18.72 -13.39 -32.62
N PHE A 29 17.90 -12.60 -31.94
CA PHE A 29 18.30 -11.93 -30.72
C PHE A 29 18.51 -12.90 -29.55
N THR A 30 17.67 -13.94 -29.46
CA THR A 30 17.86 -15.02 -28.47
C THR A 30 19.21 -15.71 -28.66
N LEU A 31 19.61 -15.98 -29.91
CA LEU A 31 20.92 -16.54 -30.21
C LEU A 31 22.07 -15.60 -29.78
N ILE A 32 21.96 -14.31 -30.09
CA ILE A 32 22.96 -13.30 -29.69
C ILE A 32 23.09 -13.25 -28.17
N VAL A 33 21.97 -13.23 -27.43
CA VAL A 33 21.98 -13.22 -25.96
C VAL A 33 22.58 -14.51 -25.42
N ALA A 34 22.26 -15.67 -26.01
CA ALA A 34 22.80 -16.96 -25.58
C ALA A 34 24.33 -17.01 -25.71
N ILE A 35 24.87 -16.53 -26.84
CA ILE A 35 26.31 -16.43 -27.08
C ILE A 35 26.94 -15.42 -26.10
N ALA A 36 26.36 -14.23 -25.96
CA ALA A 36 26.88 -13.17 -25.10
C ALA A 36 26.88 -13.57 -23.61
N MET A 37 25.87 -14.34 -23.17
CA MET A 37 25.73 -14.83 -21.79
C MET A 37 26.39 -16.20 -21.57
N LYS A 38 26.97 -16.80 -22.61
CA LYS A 38 27.64 -18.12 -22.58
C LYS A 38 26.72 -19.25 -22.09
N GLY A 39 25.49 -19.30 -22.60
CA GLY A 39 24.52 -20.34 -22.24
C GLY A 39 23.09 -19.83 -22.27
N ASP A 40 22.38 -19.98 -21.16
CA ASP A 40 20.95 -19.68 -21.04
C ASP A 40 20.63 -18.19 -21.34
N PRO A 41 19.91 -17.89 -22.43
CA PRO A 41 19.58 -16.52 -22.81
C PRO A 41 18.48 -15.92 -21.94
N PHE A 42 17.73 -16.72 -21.18
CA PHE A 42 16.58 -16.24 -20.44
C PHE A 42 16.90 -16.09 -18.96
N PHE A 43 16.24 -15.13 -18.33
CA PHE A 43 16.15 -14.99 -16.89
C PHE A 43 14.68 -15.10 -16.51
N VAL A 44 14.36 -16.07 -15.66
CA VAL A 44 12.99 -16.32 -15.21
C VAL A 44 12.92 -16.07 -13.71
N GLN A 45 11.94 -15.26 -13.30
CA GLN A 45 11.76 -14.96 -11.90
C GLN A 45 10.29 -14.93 -11.49
N GLU A 46 9.99 -15.48 -10.33
CA GLU A 46 8.64 -15.41 -9.78
C GLU A 46 8.29 -13.97 -9.35
N ARG A 47 7.06 -13.57 -9.70
CA ARG A 47 6.51 -12.24 -9.45
C ARG A 47 5.05 -12.33 -9.04
N ALA A 48 4.61 -11.31 -8.32
CA ALA A 48 3.21 -11.14 -7.96
C ALA A 48 2.39 -10.67 -9.16
N GLY A 49 1.41 -11.49 -9.54
CA GLY A 49 0.41 -11.19 -10.58
C GLY A 49 -0.91 -10.69 -10.00
N LYS A 50 -1.97 -10.79 -10.81
CA LYS A 50 -3.33 -10.40 -10.38
C LYS A 50 -3.75 -11.20 -9.15
N LYS A 51 -4.31 -10.49 -8.16
CA LYS A 51 -4.68 -10.96 -6.82
C LYS A 51 -3.50 -11.58 -6.04
N GLY A 52 -2.27 -11.16 -6.36
CA GLY A 52 -1.06 -11.65 -5.72
C GLY A 52 -0.64 -13.06 -6.14
N LYS A 53 -1.29 -13.67 -7.14
CA LYS A 53 -0.94 -15.02 -7.63
C LYS A 53 0.45 -15.03 -8.25
N PRO A 54 1.31 -16.02 -7.95
CA PRO A 54 2.63 -16.11 -8.53
C PRO A 54 2.57 -16.37 -10.04
N PHE A 55 3.47 -15.75 -10.81
CA PHE A 55 3.74 -16.10 -12.19
C PHE A 55 5.24 -15.95 -12.50
N LYS A 56 5.70 -16.66 -13.53
CA LYS A 56 7.09 -16.62 -14.00
C LYS A 56 7.26 -15.49 -15.00
N LEU A 57 7.87 -14.39 -14.57
CA LEU A 57 8.26 -13.28 -15.44
C LEU A 57 9.48 -13.70 -16.27
N ILE A 58 9.41 -13.53 -17.59
CA ILE A 58 10.49 -13.91 -18.51
C ILE A 58 11.20 -12.64 -19.01
N LYS A 59 12.53 -12.64 -18.96
CA LYS A 59 13.39 -11.58 -19.49
C LYS A 59 14.56 -12.18 -20.25
N TYR A 60 15.21 -11.39 -21.10
CA TYR A 60 16.56 -11.76 -21.53
C TYR A 60 17.55 -11.55 -20.39
N ARG A 61 18.49 -12.47 -20.29
CA ARG A 61 19.55 -12.43 -19.31
C ARG A 61 20.53 -11.31 -19.69
N SER A 62 20.67 -10.34 -18.79
CA SER A 62 21.60 -9.21 -18.93
C SER A 62 22.80 -9.28 -17.97
N MET A 63 22.89 -10.37 -17.19
CA MET A 63 23.95 -10.61 -16.20
C MET A 63 24.50 -12.01 -16.33
N THR A 64 25.82 -12.13 -16.21
CA THR A 64 26.50 -13.43 -16.19
C THR A 64 26.21 -14.20 -14.89
N ASN A 65 26.42 -15.52 -14.90
CA ASN A 65 26.32 -16.38 -13.71
C ASN A 65 27.70 -16.64 -13.07
N LYS A 66 28.65 -15.71 -13.21
CA LYS A 66 29.97 -15.84 -12.59
C LYS A 66 29.84 -15.93 -11.08
N ARG A 67 30.59 -16.86 -10.49
CA ARG A 67 30.67 -17.11 -9.06
C ARG A 67 32.09 -16.86 -8.55
N ASP A 68 32.23 -16.54 -7.28
CA ASP A 68 33.52 -16.50 -6.59
C ASP A 68 34.04 -17.92 -6.29
N LYS A 69 35.17 -17.99 -5.59
CA LYS A 69 35.82 -19.26 -5.22
C LYS A 69 34.99 -20.10 -4.26
N ASP A 70 34.11 -19.46 -3.48
CA ASP A 70 33.22 -20.10 -2.51
C ASP A 70 31.90 -20.55 -3.14
N GLY A 71 31.74 -20.34 -4.45
CA GLY A 71 30.55 -20.71 -5.20
C GLY A 71 29.40 -19.71 -5.08
N ASN A 72 29.59 -18.55 -4.45
CA ASN A 72 28.57 -17.50 -4.39
C ASN A 72 28.56 -16.67 -5.67
N LEU A 73 27.40 -16.17 -6.07
CA LEU A 73 27.32 -15.27 -7.23
C LEU A 73 28.10 -13.99 -6.94
N LEU A 74 28.91 -13.55 -7.90
CA LEU A 74 29.64 -12.28 -7.78
C LEU A 74 28.70 -11.09 -7.59
N PRO A 75 29.19 -9.94 -7.08
CA PRO A 75 28.44 -8.70 -7.05
C PRO A 75 27.90 -8.29 -8.43
N ASN A 76 26.78 -7.56 -8.45
CA ASN A 76 26.08 -7.22 -9.68
C ASN A 76 26.98 -6.44 -10.67
N GLU A 77 27.82 -5.56 -10.14
CA GLU A 77 28.76 -4.70 -10.87
C GLU A 77 29.77 -5.52 -11.67
N GLN A 78 30.15 -6.69 -11.16
CA GLN A 78 31.09 -7.62 -11.80
C GLN A 78 30.39 -8.58 -12.77
N ARG A 79 29.06 -8.68 -12.71
CA ARG A 79 28.25 -9.60 -13.53
C ARG A 79 27.58 -8.95 -14.73
N ILE A 80 27.43 -7.62 -14.74
CA ILE A 80 26.84 -6.87 -15.85
C ILE A 80 27.92 -6.59 -16.92
N THR A 81 27.78 -7.16 -18.12
CA THR A 81 28.69 -6.94 -19.24
C THR A 81 28.35 -5.66 -20.01
N LYS A 82 29.24 -5.18 -20.90
CA LYS A 82 28.93 -4.05 -21.81
C LYS A 82 27.66 -4.31 -22.64
N PHE A 83 27.50 -5.54 -23.14
CA PHE A 83 26.28 -5.98 -23.83
C PHE A 83 25.07 -5.97 -22.89
N GLY A 84 25.21 -6.47 -21.66
CA GLY A 84 24.15 -6.42 -20.64
C GLY A 84 23.71 -5.00 -20.27
N LYS A 85 24.65 -4.04 -20.21
CA LYS A 85 24.33 -2.60 -20.04
C LYS A 85 23.50 -2.10 -21.22
N LEU A 86 23.93 -2.37 -22.46
CA LEU A 86 23.21 -1.97 -23.67
C LEU A 86 21.79 -2.55 -23.72
N LEU A 87 21.61 -3.83 -23.37
CA LEU A 87 20.29 -4.47 -23.30
C LEU A 87 19.34 -3.70 -22.39
N ARG A 88 19.78 -3.38 -21.18
CA ARG A 88 18.99 -2.64 -20.18
C ARG A 88 18.72 -1.21 -20.62
N LYS A 89 19.75 -0.54 -21.17
CA LYS A 89 19.65 0.83 -21.68
C LYS A 89 18.54 0.98 -22.72
N LEU A 90 18.45 -0.02 -23.61
CA LEU A 90 17.46 -0.07 -24.68
C LEU A 90 16.16 -0.78 -24.26
N SER A 91 16.06 -1.25 -23.00
CA SER A 91 14.95 -2.06 -22.48
C SER A 91 14.66 -3.33 -23.31
N LEU A 92 15.64 -3.79 -24.09
CA LEU A 92 15.50 -4.98 -24.92
C LEU A 92 15.42 -6.24 -24.07
N ASP A 93 15.93 -6.20 -22.83
CA ASP A 93 15.82 -7.31 -21.89
C ASP A 93 14.39 -7.61 -21.45
N GLU A 94 13.47 -6.66 -21.62
CA GLU A 94 12.06 -6.83 -21.26
C GLU A 94 11.19 -7.41 -22.40
N LEU A 95 11.70 -7.51 -23.62
CA LEU A 95 10.95 -8.01 -24.79
C LEU A 95 10.29 -9.39 -24.59
N PRO A 96 10.91 -10.39 -23.92
CA PRO A 96 10.27 -11.68 -23.70
C PRO A 96 8.99 -11.62 -22.86
N GLN A 97 8.72 -10.51 -22.15
CA GLN A 97 7.49 -10.33 -21.40
C GLN A 97 6.24 -10.25 -22.31
N ILE A 98 6.39 -10.03 -23.62
CA ILE A 98 5.27 -10.10 -24.57
C ILE A 98 4.61 -11.49 -24.53
N PHE A 99 5.38 -12.56 -24.31
CA PHE A 99 4.82 -13.91 -24.12
C PHE A 99 4.00 -13.99 -22.83
N ASN A 100 4.41 -13.32 -21.74
CA ASN A 100 3.61 -13.25 -20.52
C ASN A 100 2.27 -12.51 -20.75
N ILE A 101 2.24 -11.51 -21.64
CA ILE A 101 1.00 -10.82 -22.05
C ILE A 101 0.12 -11.76 -22.88
N PHE A 102 0.70 -12.44 -23.87
CA PHE A 102 -0.01 -13.40 -24.73
C PHE A 102 -0.69 -14.52 -23.92
N PHE A 103 -0.01 -15.08 -22.92
CA PHE A 103 -0.57 -16.08 -22.01
C PHE A 103 -1.49 -15.51 -20.92
N GLY A 104 -1.79 -14.20 -20.95
CA GLY A 104 -2.73 -13.55 -20.02
C GLY A 104 -2.23 -13.42 -18.58
N GLN A 105 -0.92 -13.56 -18.34
CA GLN A 105 -0.28 -13.36 -17.04
C GLN A 105 0.01 -11.88 -16.78
N MET A 106 0.28 -11.12 -17.84
CA MET A 106 0.52 -9.68 -17.84
C MET A 106 -0.47 -8.95 -18.76
N SER A 107 -0.41 -7.62 -18.73
CA SER A 107 -1.06 -6.69 -19.64
C SER A 107 -0.01 -5.78 -20.29
N ILE A 108 -0.34 -5.10 -21.39
CA ILE A 108 0.54 -4.08 -21.96
C ILE A 108 0.71 -2.93 -20.95
N VAL A 109 -0.41 -2.46 -20.38
CA VAL A 109 -0.44 -1.38 -19.39
C VAL A 109 -0.96 -1.89 -18.04
N GLY A 110 -0.20 -1.64 -16.98
CA GLY A 110 -0.51 -2.04 -15.61
C GLY A 110 0.61 -1.78 -14.61
N PRO A 111 0.36 -1.95 -13.30
CA PRO A 111 1.40 -1.82 -12.27
C PRO A 111 2.58 -2.76 -12.54
N ARG A 112 3.82 -2.29 -12.31
CA ARG A 112 5.00 -3.14 -12.54
C ARG A 112 4.95 -4.40 -11.66
N PRO A 113 5.22 -5.61 -12.18
CA PRO A 113 5.27 -6.82 -11.35
C PRO A 113 6.44 -6.74 -10.37
N LEU A 114 6.15 -6.88 -9.07
CA LEU A 114 7.15 -6.84 -8.00
C LEU A 114 7.35 -8.22 -7.38
N HIS A 115 8.36 -8.34 -6.51
CA HIS A 115 8.68 -9.59 -5.81
C HIS A 115 7.52 -10.05 -4.92
N MET A 116 7.32 -11.38 -4.85
CA MET A 116 6.27 -12.00 -4.03
C MET A 116 6.36 -11.61 -2.55
N LYS A 117 7.58 -11.46 -2.01
CA LYS A 117 7.83 -11.08 -0.62
C LYS A 117 7.21 -9.74 -0.19
N TYR A 118 6.82 -8.88 -1.14
CA TYR A 118 6.18 -7.60 -0.81
C TYR A 118 4.66 -7.74 -0.59
N ASN A 119 4.04 -8.84 -1.00
CA ASN A 119 2.59 -9.04 -0.89
C ASN A 119 2.07 -8.93 0.55
N GLU A 120 2.89 -9.35 1.51
CA GLU A 120 2.61 -9.30 2.95
C GLU A 120 2.93 -7.95 3.57
N ARG A 121 3.69 -7.10 2.87
CA ARG A 121 4.18 -5.80 3.37
C ARG A 121 3.29 -4.63 2.96
N TYR A 122 2.37 -4.86 2.01
CA TYR A 122 1.44 -3.82 1.57
C TYR A 122 0.42 -3.51 2.65
N ASN A 123 0.16 -2.23 2.86
CA ASN A 123 -1.06 -1.80 3.52
C ASN A 123 -2.29 -2.06 2.60
N TYR A 124 -3.49 -1.82 3.14
CA TYR A 124 -4.75 -2.11 2.44
C TYR A 124 -4.86 -1.36 1.11
N VAL A 125 -4.47 -0.07 1.08
CA VAL A 125 -4.53 0.77 -0.13
C VAL A 125 -3.54 0.28 -1.17
N GLN A 126 -2.27 0.07 -0.79
CA GLN A 126 -1.20 -0.39 -1.68
C GLN A 126 -1.54 -1.74 -2.31
N LYS A 127 -2.21 -2.63 -1.59
CA LYS A 127 -2.59 -3.97 -2.08
C LYS A 127 -3.56 -3.92 -3.27
N LYS A 128 -4.32 -2.83 -3.45
CA LYS A 128 -5.17 -2.62 -4.64
C LYS A 128 -4.41 -2.71 -5.96
N ARG A 129 -3.10 -2.42 -5.97
CA ARG A 129 -2.25 -2.59 -7.16
C ARG A 129 -2.32 -4.00 -7.77
N LEU A 130 -2.66 -5.00 -6.95
CA LEU A 130 -2.82 -6.39 -7.36
C LEU A 130 -4.20 -6.70 -7.95
N ASP A 131 -5.15 -5.76 -8.00
CA ASP A 131 -6.51 -6.02 -8.50
C ASP A 131 -6.60 -6.18 -10.02
N VAL A 132 -5.55 -5.75 -10.73
CA VAL A 132 -5.41 -5.84 -12.18
C VAL A 132 -4.18 -6.67 -12.54
N ARG A 133 -4.06 -7.07 -13.81
CA ARG A 133 -2.85 -7.74 -14.29
C ARG A 133 -1.67 -6.74 -14.24
N PRO A 134 -0.47 -7.18 -13.83
CA PRO A 134 0.71 -6.34 -13.92
C PRO A 134 1.03 -5.98 -15.38
N GLY A 135 1.67 -4.84 -15.58
CA GLY A 135 1.95 -4.28 -16.90
C GLY A 135 3.41 -4.39 -17.31
N LEU A 136 3.65 -4.46 -18.63
CA LEU A 136 4.96 -4.18 -19.21
C LEU A 136 5.33 -2.70 -18.97
N THR A 137 4.41 -1.80 -19.29
CA THR A 137 4.46 -0.39 -18.88
C THR A 137 3.32 -0.05 -17.94
N GLY A 138 3.31 1.15 -17.37
CA GLY A 138 2.30 1.59 -16.42
C GLY A 138 2.47 3.04 -16.00
N TYR A 139 1.48 3.55 -15.29
CA TYR A 139 1.42 4.96 -14.91
C TYR A 139 2.62 5.40 -14.07
N ALA A 140 3.02 4.58 -13.08
CA ALA A 140 4.20 4.84 -12.26
C ALA A 140 5.51 4.76 -13.07
N GLN A 141 5.60 3.82 -14.03
CA GLN A 141 6.77 3.68 -14.90
C GLN A 141 7.01 4.92 -15.77
N VAL A 142 5.97 5.64 -16.20
CA VAL A 142 6.12 6.81 -17.07
C VAL A 142 6.13 8.16 -16.34
N HIS A 143 5.46 8.26 -15.17
CA HIS A 143 5.34 9.52 -14.40
C HIS A 143 6.23 9.61 -13.14
N GLY A 144 7.13 8.64 -12.91
CA GLY A 144 8.02 8.70 -11.74
C GLY A 144 9.36 7.97 -11.88
N ARG A 145 9.41 6.88 -12.68
CA ARG A 145 10.62 6.08 -12.93
C ARG A 145 11.38 5.76 -11.63
N ASN A 146 12.70 6.00 -11.59
CA ASN A 146 13.59 5.71 -10.46
C ASN A 146 13.79 6.92 -9.53
N ALA A 147 13.05 8.01 -9.73
CA ALA A 147 13.20 9.26 -8.98
C ALA A 147 12.22 9.39 -7.81
N ILE A 148 11.23 8.49 -7.73
CA ILE A 148 10.14 8.56 -6.76
C ILE A 148 10.29 7.50 -5.65
N SER A 149 9.73 7.79 -4.48
CA SER A 149 9.70 6.85 -3.35
C SER A 149 8.80 5.63 -3.62
N TRP A 150 8.86 4.63 -2.73
CA TRP A 150 7.95 3.49 -2.79
C TRP A 150 6.49 3.93 -2.64
N GLU A 151 6.23 4.85 -1.73
CA GLU A 151 4.92 5.42 -1.43
C GLU A 151 4.33 6.10 -2.67
N GLU A 152 5.09 7.01 -3.29
CA GLU A 152 4.66 7.70 -4.51
C GLU A 152 4.41 6.73 -5.68
N LYS A 153 5.19 5.64 -5.75
CA LYS A 153 5.03 4.61 -6.77
C LYS A 153 3.75 3.82 -6.54
N PHE A 154 3.45 3.45 -5.30
CA PHE A 154 2.22 2.75 -4.98
C PHE A 154 1.00 3.64 -5.14
N ASP A 155 1.06 4.93 -4.77
CA ASP A 155 -0.04 5.87 -5.01
C ASP A 155 -0.34 5.99 -6.52
N LYS A 156 0.70 6.03 -7.36
CA LYS A 156 0.55 6.01 -8.84
C LYS A 156 -0.01 4.69 -9.37
N ASP A 157 0.40 3.55 -8.82
CA ASP A 157 -0.16 2.24 -9.16
C ASP A 157 -1.66 2.16 -8.77
N VAL A 158 -2.02 2.65 -7.58
CA VAL A 158 -3.40 2.67 -7.08
C VAL A 158 -4.26 3.63 -7.89
N PHE A 159 -3.76 4.83 -8.20
CA PHE A 159 -4.42 5.78 -9.10
C PHE A 159 -4.78 5.11 -10.43
N TYR A 160 -3.85 4.36 -11.03
CA TYR A 160 -4.12 3.64 -12.27
C TYR A 160 -5.22 2.58 -12.09
N VAL A 161 -5.18 1.81 -11.01
CA VAL A 161 -6.20 0.76 -10.74
C VAL A 161 -7.60 1.37 -10.59
N ASP A 162 -7.70 2.47 -9.85
CA ASP A 162 -8.97 3.14 -9.55
C ASP A 162 -9.50 3.91 -10.77
N ASN A 163 -8.64 4.37 -11.68
CA ASN A 163 -9.00 5.15 -12.87
C ASN A 163 -8.84 4.39 -14.21
N LEU A 164 -8.75 3.05 -14.15
CA LEU A 164 -8.48 2.22 -15.32
C LEU A 164 -9.54 2.42 -16.41
N SER A 165 -9.10 2.97 -17.54
CA SER A 165 -9.95 3.27 -18.70
C SER A 165 -9.14 3.16 -20.00
N PHE A 166 -9.83 2.99 -21.13
CA PHE A 166 -9.18 2.90 -22.45
C PHE A 166 -8.36 4.16 -22.74
N ARG A 167 -8.91 5.34 -22.45
CA ARG A 167 -8.22 6.63 -22.66
C ARG A 167 -6.94 6.71 -21.84
N LEU A 168 -6.95 6.24 -20.59
CA LEU A 168 -5.77 6.22 -19.74
C LEU A 168 -4.70 5.25 -20.26
N ASP A 169 -5.09 4.05 -20.71
CA ASP A 169 -4.16 3.08 -21.29
C ASP A 169 -3.48 3.62 -22.55
N VAL A 170 -4.26 4.23 -23.46
CA VAL A 170 -3.73 4.87 -24.67
C VAL A 170 -2.75 6.00 -24.31
N LYS A 171 -3.10 6.84 -23.33
CA LYS A 171 -2.21 7.90 -22.83
C LYS A 171 -0.89 7.30 -22.32
N ILE A 172 -0.95 6.33 -21.42
CA ILE A 172 0.25 5.69 -20.84
C ILE A 172 1.11 5.02 -21.93
N PHE A 173 0.48 4.41 -22.93
CA PHE A 173 1.19 3.81 -24.06
C PHE A 173 2.03 4.85 -24.83
N PHE A 174 1.43 5.99 -25.20
CA PHE A 174 2.17 7.06 -25.88
C PHE A 174 3.21 7.74 -24.98
N ASP A 175 2.88 7.95 -23.71
CA ASP A 175 3.84 8.46 -22.71
C ASP A 175 5.06 7.53 -22.60
N THR A 176 4.85 6.21 -22.71
CA THR A 176 5.92 5.21 -22.72
C THR A 176 6.85 5.40 -23.92
N ILE A 177 6.28 5.53 -25.13
CA ILE A 177 7.05 5.76 -26.36
C ILE A 177 7.90 7.02 -26.23
N ILE A 178 7.28 8.14 -25.81
CA ILE A 178 7.97 9.41 -25.61
C ILE A 178 9.10 9.26 -24.59
N SER A 179 8.85 8.56 -23.49
CA SER A 179 9.80 8.39 -22.40
C SER A 179 10.99 7.49 -22.79
N VAL A 180 10.78 6.49 -23.65
CA VAL A 180 11.86 5.66 -24.24
C VAL A 180 12.68 6.48 -25.24
N LEU A 181 12.02 7.24 -26.14
CA LEU A 181 12.70 8.05 -27.15
C LEU A 181 13.54 9.19 -26.54
N LYS A 182 13.00 9.88 -25.53
CA LYS A 182 13.71 10.96 -24.84
C LYS A 182 14.84 10.48 -23.92
N LYS A 183 15.02 9.16 -23.73
CA LYS A 183 15.99 8.56 -22.80
C LYS A 183 15.90 9.12 -21.36
N GLN A 184 14.76 9.71 -20.98
CA GLN A 184 14.63 10.47 -19.74
C GLN A 184 14.74 9.56 -18.51
N GLY A 185 15.75 9.75 -17.65
CA GLY A 185 15.89 8.97 -16.41
C GLY A 185 16.57 7.61 -16.57
N ILE A 186 17.34 7.42 -17.65
CA ILE A 186 18.31 6.30 -17.79
C ILE A 186 19.58 6.57 -16.93
N ASP A 187 19.75 7.80 -16.42
CA ASP A 187 20.97 8.26 -15.73
C ASP A 187 21.16 7.74 -14.30
N LYS A 188 20.41 6.69 -13.90
CA LYS A 188 20.73 5.85 -12.74
C LYS A 188 20.90 4.39 -13.12
N GLU A 189 21.55 4.12 -14.26
CA GLU A 189 22.16 2.82 -14.52
C GLU A 189 23.26 2.56 -13.47
N GLY A 190 22.93 1.88 -12.37
CA GLY A 190 23.94 1.23 -11.53
C GLY A 190 23.97 1.55 -10.04
N LEU A 191 22.89 2.05 -9.45
CA LEU A 191 22.73 1.87 -8.01
C LEU A 191 21.82 0.66 -7.79
N VAL A 192 22.40 -0.38 -7.19
CA VAL A 192 21.88 -1.03 -5.98
C VAL A 192 20.39 -0.78 -5.83
N GLY A 193 19.59 -1.83 -6.05
CA GLY A 193 18.15 -1.74 -6.23
C GLY A 193 17.49 -0.80 -5.25
N THR A 194 16.44 -0.09 -5.71
CA THR A 194 15.42 0.51 -4.82
C THR A 194 15.36 -0.38 -3.60
N GLU A 195 15.77 0.19 -2.45
CA GLU A 195 15.91 -0.57 -1.22
C GLU A 195 14.68 -1.47 -1.09
N ASP A 196 14.93 -2.71 -0.68
CA ASP A 196 13.85 -3.67 -0.56
C ASP A 196 12.67 -3.04 0.16
N PHE A 197 11.48 -3.07 -0.43
CA PHE A 197 10.32 -2.47 0.23
C PHE A 197 10.04 -3.22 1.53
N LEU A 198 10.29 -2.59 2.68
CA LEU A 198 10.15 -3.20 4.01
C LEU A 198 8.74 -3.06 4.60
N GLY A 199 7.80 -2.48 3.85
CA GLY A 199 6.51 -2.05 4.35
C GLY A 199 6.51 -0.54 4.63
N THR A 200 5.34 0.08 4.57
CA THR A 200 5.19 1.51 4.90
C THR A 200 4.82 1.64 6.37
N ARG A 201 5.67 2.33 7.13
CA ARG A 201 5.35 2.84 8.47
C ARG A 201 5.09 4.34 8.30
N PRO A 202 3.83 4.78 8.21
CA PRO A 202 3.57 6.19 8.01
C PRO A 202 4.10 6.99 9.20
N ASN A 203 4.84 8.06 8.91
CA ASN A 203 5.28 8.98 9.93
C ASN A 203 4.09 9.82 10.40
N ILE A 204 3.61 9.53 11.60
CA ILE A 204 2.53 10.28 12.23
C ILE A 204 3.04 10.92 13.52
N GLU A 205 2.41 12.02 13.88
CA GLU A 205 2.60 12.69 15.15
C GLU A 205 1.28 12.71 15.92
N LEU A 206 1.33 12.41 17.21
CA LEU A 206 0.21 12.59 18.12
C LEU A 206 0.35 13.95 18.81
N LYS A 207 -0.51 14.90 18.44
CA LYS A 207 -0.55 16.24 19.07
C LYS A 207 -1.66 16.28 20.09
N GLU A 208 -1.40 16.81 21.28
CA GLU A 208 -2.46 16.99 22.27
C GLU A 208 -3.56 17.88 21.69
N VAL A 209 -4.80 17.54 22.01
CA VAL A 209 -5.98 18.27 21.52
C VAL A 209 -5.93 19.72 22.00
N SER A 210 -6.30 20.65 21.12
CA SER A 210 -6.26 22.08 21.36
C SER A 210 -7.50 22.77 20.78
N LEU A 211 -7.70 24.05 21.11
CA LEU A 211 -8.80 24.83 20.52
C LEU A 211 -8.67 25.05 19.01
N GLU A 212 -7.46 24.91 18.45
CA GLU A 212 -7.22 24.99 17.00
C GLU A 212 -7.78 23.78 16.23
N ASP A 213 -8.23 22.75 16.94
CA ASP A 213 -8.82 21.53 16.37
C ASP A 213 -10.35 21.62 16.22
N MET A 214 -10.96 22.73 16.65
CA MET A 214 -12.43 22.88 16.69
C MET A 214 -13.10 22.59 15.35
N ASP A 215 -12.62 23.21 14.27
CA ASP A 215 -13.24 23.08 12.94
C ASP A 215 -13.15 21.65 12.41
N VAL A 216 -11.99 21.01 12.56
CA VAL A 216 -11.78 19.65 12.04
C VAL A 216 -12.53 18.61 12.88
N MET A 217 -12.57 18.78 14.20
CA MET A 217 -13.32 17.87 15.07
C MET A 217 -14.83 18.04 14.90
N LEU A 218 -15.33 19.27 14.71
CA LEU A 218 -16.74 19.52 14.39
C LEU A 218 -17.12 18.83 13.08
N LYS A 219 -16.28 18.97 12.04
CA LYS A 219 -16.46 18.29 10.76
C LYS A 219 -16.55 16.78 10.94
N TRP A 220 -15.61 16.17 11.65
CA TRP A 220 -15.61 14.71 11.86
C TRP A 220 -16.79 14.27 12.71
N ARG A 221 -17.12 14.98 13.79
CA ARG A 221 -18.27 14.68 14.66
C ARG A 221 -19.59 14.65 13.90
N ASN A 222 -19.71 15.52 12.91
CA ASN A 222 -20.87 15.64 12.04
C ASN A 222 -20.75 14.85 10.73
N ASP A 223 -19.73 13.99 10.57
CA ASP A 223 -19.65 13.02 9.47
C ASP A 223 -20.15 11.65 9.97
N GLU A 224 -21.33 11.27 9.49
CA GLU A 224 -21.93 9.99 9.78
C GLU A 224 -20.98 8.83 9.48
N ASN A 225 -20.19 8.88 8.39
CA ASN A 225 -19.25 7.81 8.04
C ASN A 225 -18.04 7.70 8.98
N VAL A 226 -17.79 8.71 9.79
CA VAL A 226 -16.75 8.72 10.82
C VAL A 226 -17.30 8.18 12.12
N PHE A 227 -18.45 8.70 12.57
CA PHE A 227 -19.01 8.39 13.89
C PHE A 227 -19.98 7.21 13.92
N ARG A 228 -20.37 6.67 12.76
CA ARG A 228 -21.27 5.50 12.66
C ARG A 228 -20.89 4.35 13.58
N TYR A 229 -19.59 4.05 13.72
CA TYR A 229 -19.10 2.92 14.51
C TYR A 229 -18.58 3.29 15.91
N LEU A 230 -18.62 4.58 16.29
CA LEU A 230 -18.10 5.07 17.58
C LEU A 230 -19.17 5.01 18.68
N GLY A 231 -18.72 4.97 19.93
CA GLY A 231 -19.59 4.89 21.12
C GLY A 231 -20.55 6.08 21.19
N GLY A 232 -21.85 5.83 21.34
CA GLY A 232 -22.89 6.84 21.41
C GLY A 232 -23.59 7.17 20.08
N GLY A 233 -23.17 6.59 18.96
CA GLY A 233 -23.83 6.77 17.66
C GLY A 233 -23.65 8.15 17.04
N TYR A 234 -24.26 8.33 15.85
CA TYR A 234 -24.22 9.58 15.11
C TYR A 234 -25.28 10.56 15.64
N HIS A 235 -24.81 11.60 16.31
CA HIS A 235 -25.63 12.72 16.77
C HIS A 235 -24.92 14.02 16.40
N PRO A 236 -25.34 14.70 15.32
CA PRO A 236 -24.70 15.93 14.90
C PRO A 236 -24.89 17.02 15.96
N ILE A 237 -23.88 17.88 16.09
CA ILE A 237 -23.85 18.97 17.07
C ILE A 237 -23.47 20.29 16.39
N ASP A 238 -23.79 21.40 17.04
CA ASP A 238 -23.34 22.73 16.61
C ASP A 238 -21.94 23.08 17.15
N ALA A 239 -21.42 24.22 16.69
CA ALA A 239 -20.07 24.68 17.04
C ALA A 239 -19.95 25.05 18.53
N ASP A 240 -21.00 25.57 19.15
CA ASP A 240 -20.96 25.94 20.57
C ASP A 240 -20.89 24.70 21.46
N LYS A 241 -21.68 23.66 21.13
CA LYS A 241 -21.61 22.38 21.83
C LYS A 241 -20.27 21.69 21.61
N MET A 242 -19.71 21.75 20.40
CA MET A 242 -18.38 21.21 20.14
C MET A 242 -17.31 21.96 20.94
N ARG A 243 -17.43 23.29 21.08
CA ARG A 243 -16.51 24.09 21.91
C ARG A 243 -16.58 23.70 23.38
N GLU A 244 -17.78 23.47 23.93
CA GLU A 244 -17.94 22.95 25.30
C GLU A 244 -17.22 21.60 25.48
N ILE A 245 -17.46 20.66 24.56
CA ILE A 245 -16.83 19.33 24.57
C ILE A 245 -15.32 19.46 24.48
N LEU A 246 -14.80 20.30 23.58
CA LEU A 246 -13.38 20.48 23.36
C LEU A 246 -12.69 21.10 24.60
N ASN A 247 -13.31 22.10 25.23
CA ASN A 247 -12.81 22.67 26.47
C ASN A 247 -12.75 21.63 27.60
N ALA A 248 -13.77 20.77 27.72
CA ALA A 248 -13.76 19.66 28.68
C ALA A 248 -12.64 18.66 28.36
N MET A 249 -12.50 18.25 27.09
CA MET A 249 -11.44 17.35 26.64
C MET A 249 -10.05 17.85 26.95
N ILE A 250 -9.79 19.16 26.77
CA ILE A 250 -8.50 19.81 27.07
C ILE A 250 -8.26 19.82 28.58
N LYS A 251 -9.28 20.20 29.37
CA LYS A 251 -9.19 20.26 30.84
C LYS A 251 -8.94 18.89 31.46
N GLU A 252 -9.57 17.85 30.91
CA GLU A 252 -9.46 16.45 31.35
C GLU A 252 -8.43 15.67 30.52
N ASN A 253 -7.44 16.34 29.92
CA ASN A 253 -6.37 15.67 29.15
C ASN A 253 -5.18 15.30 30.05
N ASP A 254 -5.46 14.63 31.16
CA ASP A 254 -4.47 14.31 32.19
C ASP A 254 -4.30 12.80 32.42
N LEU A 255 -3.38 12.46 33.31
CA LEU A 255 -2.93 11.07 33.52
C LEU A 255 -3.93 10.21 34.27
N ASN A 256 -4.85 10.83 35.00
CA ASN A 256 -5.81 10.16 35.86
C ASN A 256 -7.17 10.00 35.17
N THR A 257 -7.46 10.83 34.16
CA THR A 257 -8.75 10.86 33.48
C THR A 257 -8.66 10.30 32.07
N ALA A 258 -7.96 10.96 31.15
CA ALA A 258 -7.79 10.51 29.78
C ALA A 258 -6.64 11.23 29.08
N LYS A 259 -6.02 10.55 28.12
CA LYS A 259 -5.06 11.13 27.18
C LYS A 259 -5.57 11.06 25.76
N ARG A 260 -5.84 12.23 25.17
CA ARG A 260 -6.46 12.45 23.86
C ARG A 260 -5.52 13.20 22.95
N TYR A 261 -5.42 12.74 21.70
CA TYR A 261 -4.54 13.30 20.70
C TYR A 261 -5.23 13.41 19.35
N ILE A 262 -4.82 14.41 18.57
CA ILE A 262 -5.03 14.49 17.14
C ILE A 262 -3.92 13.73 16.44
N ILE A 263 -4.32 12.82 15.55
CA ILE A 263 -3.40 12.11 14.66
C ILE A 263 -3.06 13.05 13.52
N CYS A 264 -1.79 13.42 13.41
CA CYS A 264 -1.26 14.24 12.32
C CYS A 264 -0.42 13.38 11.37
N TYR A 265 -0.65 13.50 10.06
CA TYR A 265 0.13 12.85 9.01
C TYR A 265 0.63 13.91 8.04
N ASN A 266 1.96 14.12 7.98
CA ASN A 266 2.59 15.21 7.22
C ASN A 266 1.94 16.57 7.50
N ASP A 267 1.82 16.93 8.79
CA ASP A 267 1.18 18.16 9.29
C ASP A 267 -0.32 18.32 9.00
N VAL A 268 -0.95 17.34 8.34
CA VAL A 268 -2.40 17.31 8.15
C VAL A 268 -3.06 16.57 9.31
N LYS A 269 -4.10 17.15 9.90
CA LYS A 269 -4.93 16.51 10.94
C LYS A 269 -5.82 15.47 10.24
N VAL A 270 -5.68 14.19 10.59
CA VAL A 270 -6.32 13.07 9.85
C VAL A 270 -7.19 12.17 10.73
N GLY A 271 -7.10 12.30 12.04
CA GLY A 271 -7.93 11.53 12.95
C GLY A 271 -7.72 11.92 14.40
N PHE A 272 -8.30 11.12 15.27
CA PHE A 272 -8.28 11.29 16.71
C PHE A 272 -8.04 9.94 17.37
N ILE A 273 -7.29 9.95 18.46
CA ILE A 273 -7.07 8.78 19.30
C ILE A 273 -7.12 9.18 20.76
N GLY A 274 -7.76 8.35 21.58
CA GLY A 274 -7.92 8.59 23.01
C GLY A 274 -7.65 7.32 23.81
N LEU A 275 -7.05 7.52 24.97
CA LEU A 275 -6.92 6.55 26.04
C LEU A 275 -7.69 7.09 27.24
N TYR A 276 -8.73 6.39 27.69
CA TYR A 276 -9.59 6.82 28.79
C TYR A 276 -9.31 5.92 30.00
N CYS A 277 -8.78 6.48 31.07
CA CYS A 277 -8.48 5.72 32.28
C CYS A 277 -9.81 5.32 32.93
N LEU A 278 -10.09 4.02 32.93
CA LEU A 278 -11.32 3.47 33.52
C LEU A 278 -11.16 3.32 35.03
N ASP A 279 -9.98 2.89 35.46
CA ASP A 279 -9.62 2.76 36.87
C ASP A 279 -8.10 2.90 37.04
N SER A 280 -7.68 3.93 37.78
CA SER A 280 -6.28 4.18 38.09
C SER A 280 -5.68 3.15 39.06
N ALA A 281 -6.52 2.44 39.83
CA ALA A 281 -6.10 1.37 40.75
C ALA A 281 -5.89 0.03 40.03
N ASP A 282 -6.72 -0.27 39.02
CA ASP A 282 -6.60 -1.51 38.24
C ASP A 282 -5.64 -1.39 37.04
N HIS A 283 -5.05 -0.22 36.80
CA HIS A 283 -4.13 0.03 35.69
C HIS A 283 -4.73 -0.31 34.32
N VAL A 284 -6.03 -0.05 34.15
CA VAL A 284 -6.80 -0.35 32.93
C VAL A 284 -7.31 0.93 32.27
N ALA A 285 -7.15 0.98 30.95
CA ALA A 285 -7.71 2.06 30.14
C ALA A 285 -8.50 1.54 28.93
N GLU A 286 -9.45 2.33 28.45
CA GLU A 286 -10.18 2.12 27.21
C GLU A 286 -9.55 2.90 26.06
N LEU A 287 -9.41 2.29 24.88
CA LEU A 287 -8.90 2.94 23.68
C LEU A 287 -10.02 3.19 22.68
N ASP A 288 -10.09 4.43 22.18
CA ASP A 288 -10.84 4.77 20.97
C ASP A 288 -9.94 5.41 19.92
N VAL A 289 -10.17 5.06 18.65
CA VAL A 289 -9.48 5.67 17.52
C VAL A 289 -10.44 5.80 16.34
N TYR A 290 -10.35 6.93 15.62
CA TYR A 290 -10.97 7.09 14.33
C TYR A 290 -10.12 7.93 13.38
N LEU A 291 -10.29 7.66 12.09
CA LEU A 291 -9.76 8.50 11.01
C LEU A 291 -10.93 9.23 10.36
N GLY A 292 -10.79 10.53 10.20
CA GLY A 292 -11.81 11.39 9.62
C GLY A 292 -12.04 11.02 8.15
N GLU A 293 -11.16 11.51 7.29
CA GLU A 293 -11.32 11.39 5.84
C GLU A 293 -11.04 9.96 5.35
N GLN A 294 -11.87 9.49 4.41
CA GLN A 294 -11.75 8.14 3.87
C GLN A 294 -10.41 7.88 3.14
N GLU A 295 -9.79 8.91 2.57
CA GLU A 295 -8.54 8.80 1.82
C GLU A 295 -7.33 8.37 2.66
N TYR A 296 -7.40 8.59 3.98
CA TYR A 296 -6.38 8.20 4.95
C TYR A 296 -6.58 6.78 5.47
N ARG A 297 -7.77 6.20 5.30
CA ARG A 297 -8.08 4.85 5.77
C ARG A 297 -7.30 3.80 4.98
N GLY A 298 -6.87 2.74 5.67
CA GLY A 298 -6.12 1.64 5.05
C GLY A 298 -4.66 1.93 4.73
N ARG A 299 -4.15 3.13 5.07
CA ARG A 299 -2.73 3.50 4.92
C ARG A 299 -1.85 3.08 6.11
N GLY A 300 -2.45 2.53 7.17
CA GLY A 300 -1.75 2.11 8.40
C GLY A 300 -1.61 3.20 9.47
N LEU A 301 -2.26 4.36 9.28
CA LEU A 301 -2.18 5.51 10.19
C LEU A 301 -2.73 5.19 11.58
N ALA A 302 -3.95 4.65 11.66
CA ALA A 302 -4.54 4.22 12.94
C ALA A 302 -3.70 3.13 13.64
N THR A 303 -3.12 2.20 12.87
CA THR A 303 -2.22 1.17 13.42
C THR A 303 -0.99 1.79 14.09
N GLN A 304 -0.34 2.76 13.43
CA GLN A 304 0.78 3.47 14.03
C GLN A 304 0.34 4.32 15.23
N ALA A 305 -0.83 4.94 15.18
CA ALA A 305 -1.37 5.73 16.28
C ALA A 305 -1.59 4.85 17.52
N CYS A 306 -2.19 3.67 17.36
CA CYS A 306 -2.35 2.72 18.46
C CYS A 306 -1.01 2.29 19.05
N LEU A 307 0.00 2.01 18.23
CA LEU A 307 1.34 1.64 18.72
C LEU A 307 2.00 2.78 19.53
N GLN A 308 1.93 4.03 19.04
CA GLN A 308 2.44 5.18 19.79
C GLN A 308 1.64 5.41 21.08
N LEU A 309 0.32 5.25 21.05
CA LEU A 309 -0.53 5.38 22.25
C LEU A 309 -0.24 4.27 23.27
N GLU A 310 0.03 3.05 22.82
CA GLU A 310 0.44 1.94 23.65
C GLU A 310 1.79 2.22 24.36
N ASP A 311 2.76 2.83 23.67
CA ASP A 311 4.02 3.26 24.29
C ASP A 311 3.79 4.34 25.35
N ILE A 312 2.86 5.26 25.08
CA ILE A 312 2.42 6.29 26.04
C ILE A 312 1.74 5.63 27.25
N ALA A 313 0.85 4.65 27.03
CA ALA A 313 0.14 3.92 28.08
C ALA A 313 1.12 3.20 29.03
N ARG A 314 2.18 2.56 28.50
CA ARG A 314 3.24 1.94 29.33
C ARG A 314 3.96 2.96 30.22
N LYS A 315 4.23 4.17 29.71
CA LYS A 315 4.84 5.23 30.51
C LYS A 315 3.94 5.65 31.69
N TYR A 316 2.63 5.50 31.54
CA TYR A 316 1.64 5.76 32.59
C TYR A 316 1.29 4.54 33.44
N ARG A 317 2.06 3.45 33.34
CA ARG A 317 1.84 2.21 34.10
C ARG A 317 0.44 1.62 33.87
N ILE A 318 -0.12 1.82 32.68
CA ILE A 318 -1.28 1.04 32.24
C ILE A 318 -0.76 -0.35 31.88
N GLU A 319 -1.34 -1.37 32.47
CA GLU A 319 -0.97 -2.77 32.24
C GLU A 319 -1.88 -3.43 31.21
N LYS A 320 -3.09 -2.88 31.03
CA LYS A 320 -4.09 -3.45 30.14
C LYS A 320 -4.90 -2.38 29.42
N ILE A 321 -5.04 -2.54 28.10
CA ILE A 321 -5.95 -1.75 27.28
C ILE A 321 -7.16 -2.59 26.89
N ARG A 322 -8.34 -2.01 27.04
CA ARG A 322 -9.62 -2.54 26.57
C ARG A 322 -10.13 -1.68 25.42
N LEU A 323 -10.95 -2.26 24.55
CA LEU A 323 -11.67 -1.53 23.53
C LEU A 323 -12.96 -2.24 23.14
N LYS A 324 -13.86 -1.46 22.55
CA LYS A 324 -15.12 -1.95 21.98
C LYS A 324 -15.13 -1.69 20.49
N VAL A 325 -15.43 -2.70 19.69
CA VAL A 325 -15.51 -2.57 18.24
C VAL A 325 -16.77 -3.25 17.72
N VAL A 326 -17.50 -2.58 16.85
CA VAL A 326 -18.67 -3.19 16.18
C VAL A 326 -18.18 -4.38 15.36
N SER A 327 -18.75 -5.56 15.59
CA SER A 327 -18.24 -6.83 15.02
C SER A 327 -18.25 -6.84 13.48
N GLU A 328 -19.20 -6.10 12.88
CA GLU A 328 -19.29 -5.93 11.42
C GLU A 328 -18.21 -5.00 10.85
N ASN A 329 -17.50 -4.23 11.68
CA ASN A 329 -16.37 -3.40 11.25
C ASN A 329 -15.11 -4.25 11.07
N ILE A 330 -15.12 -5.09 10.03
CA ILE A 330 -14.06 -6.06 9.70
C ILE A 330 -12.69 -5.39 9.58
N ALA A 331 -12.62 -4.14 9.13
CA ALA A 331 -11.36 -3.41 8.99
C ALA A 331 -10.74 -3.09 10.36
N ALA A 332 -11.53 -2.55 11.30
CA ALA A 332 -11.07 -2.28 12.66
C ALA A 332 -10.73 -3.57 13.41
N VAL A 333 -11.59 -4.59 13.34
CA VAL A 333 -11.34 -5.91 13.97
C VAL A 333 -10.02 -6.51 13.48
N LYS A 334 -9.75 -6.49 12.16
CA LYS A 334 -8.47 -6.98 11.61
C LYS A 334 -7.27 -6.16 12.09
N MET A 335 -7.43 -4.85 12.20
CA MET A 335 -6.37 -3.97 12.71
C MET A 335 -6.03 -4.33 14.17
N TYR A 336 -7.03 -4.42 15.05
CA TYR A 336 -6.81 -4.75 16.47
C TYR A 336 -6.22 -6.15 16.65
N ASN A 337 -6.71 -7.15 15.90
CA ASN A 337 -6.10 -8.49 15.90
C ASN A 337 -4.62 -8.44 15.47
N SER A 338 -4.28 -7.66 14.45
CA SER A 338 -2.88 -7.52 14.01
C SER A 338 -1.97 -6.81 15.02
N LEU A 339 -2.57 -6.03 15.93
CA LEU A 339 -1.88 -5.40 17.05
C LEU A 339 -1.81 -6.30 18.29
N GLY A 340 -2.40 -7.50 18.25
CA GLY A 340 -2.38 -8.47 19.35
C GLY A 340 -3.50 -8.28 20.38
N TYR A 341 -4.54 -7.51 20.07
CA TYR A 341 -5.76 -7.49 20.90
C TYR A 341 -6.52 -8.80 20.69
N ILE A 342 -6.99 -9.36 21.80
CA ILE A 342 -7.73 -10.63 21.84
C ILE A 342 -9.17 -10.32 22.17
N LYS A 343 -10.11 -10.92 21.42
CA LYS A 343 -11.53 -10.82 21.73
C LYS A 343 -11.85 -11.60 23.01
N THR A 344 -12.45 -10.94 23.99
CA THR A 344 -12.84 -11.53 25.28
C THR A 344 -14.34 -11.84 25.33
N ASP A 345 -15.18 -11.02 24.69
CA ASP A 345 -16.63 -11.21 24.65
C ASP A 345 -17.25 -10.61 23.37
N THR A 346 -18.50 -10.98 23.08
CA THR A 346 -19.34 -10.36 22.04
C THR A 346 -20.72 -10.09 22.65
N HIS A 347 -21.09 -8.81 22.74
CA HIS A 347 -22.41 -8.42 23.19
C HIS A 347 -23.36 -8.23 22.00
N VAL A 348 -24.39 -9.08 21.96
CA VAL A 348 -25.35 -9.13 20.85
C VAL A 348 -26.30 -7.93 20.92
N GLY A 349 -26.41 -7.20 19.81
CA GLY A 349 -27.33 -6.05 19.68
C GLY A 349 -27.07 -4.90 20.66
N GLU A 350 -25.86 -4.77 21.22
CA GLU A 350 -25.52 -3.72 22.19
C GLU A 350 -25.71 -2.31 21.61
N ARG A 351 -25.41 -2.12 20.32
CA ARG A 351 -25.50 -0.81 19.66
C ARG A 351 -26.57 -0.81 18.59
N THR A 352 -27.11 0.39 18.30
CA THR A 352 -27.98 0.62 17.16
C THR A 352 -27.27 1.49 16.14
N ILE A 353 -27.13 0.99 14.91
CA ILE A 353 -26.59 1.71 13.75
C ILE A 353 -27.61 1.63 12.63
N ASP A 354 -27.98 2.76 12.04
CA ASP A 354 -29.00 2.85 10.97
C ASP A 354 -30.30 2.12 11.33
N ASN A 355 -30.77 2.28 12.58
CA ASN A 355 -31.95 1.59 13.13
C ASN A 355 -31.85 0.05 13.16
N LYS A 356 -30.64 -0.51 13.09
CA LYS A 356 -30.38 -1.94 13.25
C LYS A 356 -29.54 -2.19 14.49
N ALA A 357 -29.95 -3.17 15.28
CA ALA A 357 -29.13 -3.69 16.35
C ALA A 357 -27.89 -4.36 15.75
N VAL A 358 -26.71 -4.01 16.26
CA VAL A 358 -25.42 -4.54 15.83
C VAL A 358 -24.63 -5.04 17.03
N ASP A 359 -23.86 -6.10 16.79
CA ASP A 359 -23.04 -6.72 17.81
C ASP A 359 -21.76 -5.93 18.06
N VAL A 360 -21.28 -5.96 19.30
CA VAL A 360 -20.06 -5.29 19.74
C VAL A 360 -19.12 -6.33 20.33
N ASP A 361 -17.93 -6.44 19.73
CA ASP A 361 -16.83 -7.23 20.24
C ASP A 361 -16.06 -6.42 21.29
N TYR A 362 -15.86 -7.05 22.44
CA TYR A 362 -14.98 -6.56 23.51
C TYR A 362 -13.61 -7.18 23.30
N MET A 363 -12.59 -6.34 23.20
CA MET A 363 -11.21 -6.80 22.99
C MET A 363 -10.28 -6.23 24.05
N GLU A 364 -9.30 -7.01 24.45
CA GLU A 364 -8.30 -6.62 25.44
C GLU A 364 -6.88 -6.96 24.97
N LYS A 365 -5.91 -6.19 25.44
CA LYS A 365 -4.48 -6.46 25.28
C LYS A 365 -3.75 -6.11 26.56
N VAL A 366 -2.93 -7.05 27.03
CA VAL A 366 -1.94 -6.80 28.09
C VAL A 366 -0.72 -6.15 27.43
N LEU A 367 -0.24 -5.04 28.00
CA LEU A 367 0.83 -4.23 27.42
C LEU A 367 2.24 -4.74 27.73
#